data_AF-A0A7Z9H5G4-F1
#
_entry.id   AF-A0A7Z9H5G4-F1
#
_cell.length_a   1.000
_cell.length_b   1.000
_cell.length_c   1.000
_cell.angle_alpha   90.00
_cell.angle_beta   90.00
_cell.angle_gamma   90.00
#
_symmetry.space_group_name_H-M   'P 1'
#
loop_
_entity.id
_entity.type
_entity.pdbx_description
1 polymer ?
#
loop_
_entity_poly.entity_id
_entity_poly.type
_entity_poly.pdbx_seq_one_letter_code
_entity_poly.pdbx_strand_id
1 'polypeptide(L)' 'MSDKFSAIVLAAGRGTRMHSGLPKLLHPMLGLPLLDHLLRAL' A
#
# COMPACT_ATOMS: atom_id res chain seq x y z
N MET A 1 9.97 -29.19 -5.24
CA MET A 1 10.11 -27.86 -5.87
C MET A 1 9.63 -26.84 -4.85
N SER A 2 10.41 -25.82 -4.53
CA SER A 2 9.87 -24.63 -3.85
C SER A 2 9.31 -23.74 -4.96
N ASP A 3 7.99 -23.61 -5.01
CA ASP A 3 7.36 -22.66 -5.91
C ASP A 3 7.71 -21.25 -5.44
N LYS A 4 8.35 -20.47 -6.34
CA LYS A 4 8.68 -19.08 -6.06
C LYS A 4 7.41 -18.25 -6.14
N PHE A 5 7.05 -17.63 -5.01
CA PHE A 5 5.94 -16.68 -4.95
C PHE A 5 6.40 -15.29 -5.42
N SER A 6 5.54 -14.57 -6.13
CA SER A 6 5.76 -13.18 -6.52
C SER A 6 4.43 -12.45 -6.56
N ALA A 7 4.42 -11.23 -6.02
CA ALA A 7 3.24 -10.37 -5.96
C ALA A 7 3.54 -9.01 -6.58
N ILE A 8 2.53 -8.41 -7.22
CA ILE A 8 2.61 -7.05 -7.79
C ILE A 8 1.55 -6.19 -7.10
N VAL A 9 2.00 -5.14 -6.41
CA VAL A 9 1.13 -4.18 -5.74
C VAL A 9 0.89 -2.98 -6.64
N LEU A 10 -0.34 -2.80 -7.11
CA LEU A 10 -0.71 -1.67 -7.96
C LEU A 10 -0.99 -0.42 -7.12
N ALA A 11 -0.01 0.50 -7.11
CA ALA A 11 0.01 1.68 -6.23
C ALA A 11 -0.17 3.04 -6.96
N ALA A 12 -0.55 3.05 -8.24
CA ALA A 12 -0.50 4.23 -9.11
C ALA A 12 -1.72 5.17 -9.05
N GLY A 13 -2.65 4.99 -8.10
CA GLY A 13 -3.86 5.81 -8.01
C GLY A 13 -3.60 7.21 -7.45
N ARG A 14 -4.13 8.27 -8.11
CA ARG A 14 -3.90 9.68 -7.69
C ARG A 14 -4.47 10.08 -6.33
N GLY A 15 -5.42 9.33 -5.74
CA GLY A 15 -5.94 9.63 -4.40
C GLY A 15 -6.73 10.94 -4.27
N THR A 16 -7.36 11.46 -5.32
CA THR A 16 -7.95 12.82 -5.35
C THR A 16 -9.04 13.09 -4.31
N ARG A 17 -9.78 12.05 -3.88
CA ARG A 17 -10.82 12.17 -2.82
C ARG A 17 -10.25 12.16 -1.39
N MET A 18 -8.94 11.98 -1.23
CA MET A 18 -8.28 12.09 0.07
C MET A 18 -8.08 13.54 0.49
N HIS A 19 -8.22 14.51 -0.43
CA HIS A 19 -8.03 15.95 -0.20
C HIS A 19 -6.72 16.26 0.55
N SER A 20 -5.66 15.54 0.19
CA SER A 20 -4.38 15.53 0.87
C SER A 20 -3.26 15.57 -0.16
N GLY A 21 -2.17 16.29 0.14
CA GLY A 21 -0.93 16.22 -0.65
C GLY A 21 -0.18 14.91 -0.47
N LEU A 22 -0.56 14.11 0.53
CA LEU A 22 0.01 12.80 0.80
C LEU A 22 -0.65 11.74 -0.11
N PRO A 23 0.12 10.90 -0.83
CA PRO A 23 -0.43 9.78 -1.59
C PRO A 23 -1.24 8.84 -0.69
N LYS A 24 -2.36 8.31 -1.21
CA LYS A 24 -3.32 7.47 -0.45
C LYS A 24 -2.64 6.38 0.39
N LEU A 25 -1.67 5.67 -0.18
CA LEU A 25 -1.01 4.53 0.47
C LEU A 25 -0.05 4.92 1.60
N LEU A 26 0.38 6.18 1.66
CA LEU A 26 1.22 6.69 2.73
C LEU A 26 0.42 7.27 3.89
N HIS A 27 -0.91 7.37 3.77
CA HIS A 27 -1.73 7.78 4.90
C HIS A 27 -1.59 6.80 6.07
N PRO A 28 -1.41 7.30 7.30
CA PRO A 28 -1.21 6.46 8.46
C PRO A 28 -2.53 5.80 8.91
N MET A 29 -2.45 4.54 9.28
CA MET A 29 -3.48 3.76 9.95
C MET A 29 -2.82 2.97 11.08
N LEU A 30 -3.27 3.18 12.32
CA LEU A 30 -2.68 2.56 13.52
C LEU A 30 -1.16 2.79 13.64
N GLY A 31 -0.71 4.00 13.31
CA GLY A 31 0.71 4.38 13.40
C GLY A 31 1.61 3.89 12.26
N LEU A 32 1.07 3.16 11.28
CA LEU A 32 1.81 2.68 10.11
C LEU A 32 1.15 3.15 8.80
N PRO A 33 1.91 3.38 7.72
CA PRO A 33 1.33 3.62 6.41
C PRO A 33 0.39 2.48 5.97
N LEU A 34 -0.68 2.78 5.23
CA LEU A 34 -1.53 1.75 4.64
C LEU A 34 -0.76 0.72 3.79
N LEU A 35 0.31 1.16 3.10
CA LEU A 35 1.19 0.27 2.33
C LEU A 35 1.87 -0.80 3.22
N ASP A 36 2.24 -0.46 4.44
CA ASP A 36 2.93 -1.36 5.37
C ASP A 36 2.04 -2.54 5.76
N HIS A 37 0.75 -2.27 6.00
CA HIS A 37 -0.23 -3.32 6.28
C HIS A 37 -0.40 -4.28 5.10
N LEU A 38 -0.38 -3.75 3.87
CA LEU A 38 -0.49 -4.55 2.65
C LEU A 38 0.73 -5.46 2.47
N LEU A 39 1.94 -4.93 2.65
CA LEU A 39 3.17 -5.71 2.51
C LEU A 39 3.31 -6.81 3.56
N ARG A 40 2.78 -6.61 4.78
CA ARG A 40 2.78 -7.63 5.84
C ARG A 40 1.78 -8.76 5.62
N ALA A 41 0.79 -8.56 4.75
CA ALA A 41 -0.23 -9.55 4.43
C ALA A 41 0.15 -10.44 3.23
N LEU A 42 1.19 -10.05 2.48
CA LEU A 42 1.79 -10.84 1.40
C LEU A 42 2.78 -11.87 1.94
#